data_AF-A0A252A323-F1
#
_entry.id   AF-A0A252A323-F1
#
_cell.length_a   1.000
_cell.length_b   1.000
_cell.length_c   1.000
_cell.angle_alpha   90.00
_cell.angle_beta   90.00
_cell.angle_gamma   90.00
#
_symmetry.space_group_name_H-M   'P 1'
#
loop_
_entity.id
_entity.type
_entity.pdbx_description
1 polymer ?
#
loop_
_entity_poly.entity_id
_entity_poly.type
_entity_poly.pdbx_seq_one_letter_code
_entity_poly.pdbx_strand_id
1 'polypeptide(L)'
;MPYPAHSGWLKTHDMCATRFSACRRNGFLRLKAPLHFYAQVICGAFVLGVSICTATALCTVAQAAPVVSSTTPPPPIPAAAQPVPATPPTGAQQQRPPNGTAVPSAATGAPTASARTPKPLRAEEQIAQLADQLAHAKTPEEAHRLEGMLETLRAANLTPTTHLLLRRAEKDVANNKPDNAVDAMADALALQPDKAILWRSSAQMRLVAGDLNGAVKDLGSALQRDPKDSQSWSLLATVEEHRNDGPAALKAWQKVLELNPMADKNHKRLDALHIKAFGQPT
;
A
#
# COMPACT_ATOMS: atom_id res chain seq x y z
N MET A 1 -62.55 2.80 -4.86
CA MET A 1 -62.54 1.33 -4.97
C MET A 1 -62.58 0.99 -6.46
N PRO A 2 -61.82 0.03 -7.02
CA PRO A 2 -61.01 -0.99 -6.36
C PRO A 2 -59.57 -1.17 -6.91
N TYR A 3 -58.78 -1.89 -6.11
CA TYR A 3 -57.51 -2.56 -6.44
C TYR A 3 -57.70 -3.77 -7.37
N PRO A 4 -56.61 -4.31 -7.93
CA PRO A 4 -56.19 -5.68 -7.59
C PRO A 4 -54.68 -5.73 -7.22
N ALA A 5 -54.16 -6.43 -6.21
CA ALA A 5 -54.38 -7.77 -5.63
C ALA A 5 -53.70 -8.93 -6.40
N HIS A 6 -52.44 -9.20 -5.98
CA HIS A 6 -51.75 -10.48 -5.73
C HIS A 6 -51.45 -11.52 -6.85
N SER A 7 -50.16 -11.86 -6.95
CA SER A 7 -49.60 -13.23 -6.84
C SER A 7 -48.06 -13.08 -6.85
N GLY A 8 -47.24 -13.62 -5.95
CA GLY A 8 -47.37 -14.83 -5.17
C GLY A 8 -46.39 -15.87 -5.71
N TRP A 9 -45.07 -15.68 -5.54
CA TRP A 9 -44.07 -16.72 -5.72
C TRP A 9 -42.95 -16.59 -4.68
N LEU A 10 -43.17 -17.27 -3.55
CA LEU A 10 -42.09 -17.81 -2.73
C LEU A 10 -41.40 -18.91 -3.54
N LYS A 11 -40.09 -18.83 -3.72
CA LYS A 11 -39.21 -20.01 -3.77
C LYS A 11 -37.97 -19.75 -2.92
N THR A 12 -38.10 -20.21 -1.68
CA THR A 12 -37.02 -20.60 -0.79
C THR A 12 -36.11 -21.61 -1.49
N HIS A 13 -34.82 -21.31 -1.65
CA HIS A 13 -33.80 -22.33 -1.82
C HIS A 13 -33.03 -22.42 -0.50
N ASP A 14 -33.43 -23.40 0.30
CA ASP A 14 -32.72 -23.85 1.49
C ASP A 14 -31.59 -24.82 1.10
N MET A 15 -30.61 -24.83 1.99
CA MET A 15 -29.28 -25.38 1.98
C MET A 15 -29.26 -26.91 1.93
N CYS A 16 -28.26 -27.49 1.25
CA CYS A 16 -27.75 -28.81 1.58
C CYS A 16 -26.29 -28.68 1.99
N ALA A 17 -26.08 -28.50 3.29
CA ALA A 17 -24.80 -28.67 3.95
C ALA A 17 -24.42 -30.16 3.93
N THR A 18 -23.28 -30.51 3.35
CA THR A 18 -22.66 -31.82 3.57
C THR A 18 -21.38 -31.60 4.34
N ARG A 19 -21.45 -31.88 5.64
CA ARG A 19 -20.37 -31.88 6.61
C ARG A 19 -19.97 -33.35 6.77
N PHE A 20 -18.77 -33.74 6.31
CA PHE A 20 -18.15 -35.00 6.72
C PHE A 20 -16.83 -34.72 7.43
N SER A 21 -16.77 -35.24 8.64
CA SER A 21 -15.69 -35.10 9.61
C SER A 21 -14.45 -35.90 9.23
N ALA A 22 -13.31 -35.32 9.60
CA ALA A 22 -12.15 -35.95 10.24
C ALA A 22 -11.51 -37.18 9.56
N CYS A 23 -10.30 -36.96 9.04
CA CYS A 23 -9.22 -37.92 9.24
C CYS A 23 -7.92 -37.18 9.57
N ARG A 24 -7.57 -37.20 10.85
CA ARG A 24 -6.28 -36.79 11.40
C ARG A 24 -5.40 -38.05 11.42
N ARG A 25 -4.29 -38.08 10.68
CA ARG A 25 -3.17 -38.98 11.02
C ARG A 25 -1.84 -38.42 10.52
N ASN A 26 -1.02 -38.02 11.49
CA ASN A 26 0.43 -37.85 11.36
C ASN A 26 1.06 -39.16 10.89
N GLY A 27 2.04 -39.06 9.99
CA GLY A 27 2.79 -40.19 9.48
C GLY A 27 4.07 -39.75 8.80
N PHE A 28 4.98 -39.18 9.60
CA PHE A 28 6.40 -39.08 9.31
C PHE A 28 6.93 -40.48 8.98
N LEU A 29 7.43 -40.74 7.77
CA LEU A 29 8.41 -41.78 7.51
C LEU A 29 9.23 -41.43 6.26
N ARG A 30 10.51 -41.15 6.52
CA ARG A 30 11.63 -41.16 5.59
C ARG A 30 11.64 -42.47 4.79
N LEU A 31 12.04 -42.45 3.52
CA LEU A 31 13.07 -43.37 3.00
C LEU A 31 13.57 -43.01 1.58
N LYS A 32 14.88 -42.72 1.51
CA LYS A 32 15.89 -43.13 0.53
C LYS A 32 15.63 -43.01 -1.00
N ALA A 33 16.41 -42.11 -1.62
CA ALA A 33 17.08 -42.33 -2.91
C ALA A 33 18.32 -43.24 -2.72
N PRO A 34 19.17 -43.55 -3.74
CA PRO A 34 18.98 -43.83 -5.17
C PRO A 34 19.70 -45.14 -5.64
N LEU A 35 19.39 -45.67 -6.83
CA LEU A 35 20.26 -46.58 -7.60
C LEU A 35 20.05 -46.26 -9.11
N HIS A 36 21.05 -45.71 -9.81
CA HIS A 36 22.09 -46.40 -10.59
C HIS A 36 21.57 -47.20 -11.81
N PHE A 37 21.64 -46.57 -12.99
CA PHE A 37 21.78 -47.17 -14.33
C PHE A 37 22.43 -46.05 -15.18
N TYR A 38 23.74 -45.96 -15.40
CA TYR A 38 24.65 -46.82 -16.17
C TYR A 38 24.12 -47.16 -17.58
N ALA A 39 24.46 -46.31 -18.57
CA ALA A 39 24.63 -46.69 -19.96
C ALA A 39 25.54 -45.67 -20.66
N GLN A 40 26.82 -46.03 -20.77
CA GLN A 40 27.75 -45.44 -21.72
C GLN A 40 27.33 -45.82 -23.15
N VAL A 41 27.42 -44.88 -24.09
CA VAL A 41 27.69 -45.19 -25.50
C VAL A 41 28.85 -44.31 -25.95
N ILE A 42 29.93 -44.98 -26.32
CA ILE A 42 31.15 -44.48 -26.94
C ILE A 42 31.00 -44.64 -28.46
N CYS A 43 31.50 -43.66 -29.22
CA CYS A 43 32.01 -43.67 -30.62
C CYS A 43 31.47 -42.45 -31.40
N GLY A 44 32.25 -41.67 -32.14
CA GLY A 44 33.61 -41.87 -32.58
C GLY A 44 34.29 -40.55 -32.98
N ALA A 45 35.61 -40.64 -33.09
CA ALA A 45 36.55 -39.63 -33.54
C ALA A 45 36.66 -39.60 -35.07
N PHE A 46 36.97 -38.44 -35.65
CA PHE A 46 37.79 -38.23 -36.87
C PHE A 46 37.94 -36.69 -37.06
N VAL A 47 39.03 -36.04 -36.62
CA VAL A 47 40.37 -35.87 -37.23
C VAL A 47 40.36 -34.98 -38.49
N LEU A 48 40.84 -33.72 -38.34
CA LEU A 48 41.95 -33.06 -39.07
C LEU A 48 41.78 -31.52 -39.08
N GLY A 49 42.84 -30.77 -38.76
CA GLY A 49 42.88 -29.33 -39.02
C GLY A 49 43.91 -28.53 -38.22
N VAL A 50 45.18 -28.65 -38.60
CA VAL A 50 46.36 -27.93 -38.11
C VAL A 50 46.23 -26.40 -38.28
N SER A 51 46.63 -25.59 -37.28
CA SER A 51 47.64 -24.55 -37.46
C SER A 51 48.07 -23.90 -36.14
N ILE A 52 49.37 -23.88 -35.97
CA ILE A 52 50.15 -23.39 -34.83
C ILE A 52 50.17 -21.85 -34.88
N CYS A 53 49.89 -21.20 -33.75
CA CYS A 53 50.34 -19.81 -33.52
C CYS A 53 50.82 -19.70 -32.07
N THR A 54 52.14 -19.78 -31.93
CA THR A 54 52.89 -19.58 -30.69
C THR A 54 52.88 -18.09 -30.32
N ALA A 55 52.27 -17.75 -29.18
CA ALA A 55 52.51 -16.48 -28.49
C ALA A 55 52.92 -16.80 -27.05
N THR A 56 54.21 -16.62 -26.80
CA THR A 56 54.91 -16.75 -25.52
C THR A 56 54.28 -15.86 -24.44
N ALA A 57 53.69 -16.48 -23.43
CA ALA A 57 53.28 -15.85 -22.19
C ALA A 57 54.50 -15.73 -21.25
N LEU A 58 54.91 -14.49 -20.96
CA LEU A 58 55.80 -14.20 -19.84
C LEU A 58 54.95 -14.18 -18.56
N CYS A 59 55.17 -15.17 -17.71
CA CYS A 59 54.71 -15.22 -16.32
C CYS A 59 55.34 -14.08 -15.51
N THR A 60 54.52 -13.13 -15.07
CA THR A 60 54.82 -12.32 -13.89
C THR A 60 53.93 -12.80 -12.74
N VAL A 61 54.55 -13.54 -11.82
CA VAL A 61 53.98 -13.92 -10.54
C VAL A 61 53.93 -12.67 -9.66
N ALA A 62 52.74 -12.06 -9.54
CA ALA A 62 52.47 -11.05 -8.52
C ALA A 62 52.01 -11.78 -7.25
N GLN A 63 52.86 -11.73 -6.24
CA GLN A 63 52.68 -12.34 -4.93
C GLN A 63 51.49 -11.72 -4.19
N ALA A 64 50.66 -12.58 -3.61
CA ALA A 64 49.64 -12.22 -2.64
C ALA A 64 50.32 -11.79 -1.32
N ALA A 65 50.11 -10.54 -0.92
CA ALA A 65 50.49 -10.05 0.39
C ALA A 65 49.42 -10.44 1.44
N PRO A 66 49.81 -10.89 2.65
CA PRO A 66 48.87 -11.22 3.70
C PRO A 66 48.28 -9.94 4.31
N VAL A 67 46.96 -9.79 4.24
CA VAL A 67 46.23 -8.77 5.01
C VAL A 67 46.16 -9.26 6.46
N VAL A 68 47.04 -8.68 7.28
CA VAL A 68 47.06 -8.86 8.73
C VAL A 68 45.76 -8.31 9.31
N SER A 69 44.97 -9.18 9.94
CA SER A 69 43.81 -8.79 10.73
C SER A 69 44.28 -8.11 12.03
N SER A 70 44.19 -6.78 12.11
CA SER A 70 44.32 -6.05 13.37
C SER A 70 42.95 -5.88 14.03
N THR A 71 42.59 -6.87 14.86
CA THR A 71 41.50 -6.75 15.82
C THR A 71 41.89 -5.69 16.85
N THR A 72 41.33 -4.49 16.73
CA THR A 72 41.47 -3.43 17.75
C THR A 72 40.27 -3.51 18.69
N PRO A 73 40.46 -3.70 20.02
CA PRO A 73 39.36 -3.66 20.98
C PRO A 73 38.86 -2.22 21.19
N PRO A 74 37.56 -2.02 21.51
CA PRO A 74 37.03 -0.70 21.81
C PRO A 74 37.54 -0.17 23.16
N PRO A 75 37.67 1.16 23.32
CA PRO A 75 38.08 1.77 24.58
C PRO A 75 37.00 1.65 25.67
N PRO A 76 37.38 1.63 26.97
CA PRO A 76 36.45 1.47 28.08
C PRO A 76 35.59 2.72 28.30
N ILE A 77 34.31 2.48 28.60
CA ILE A 77 33.34 3.48 29.02
C ILE A 77 33.73 3.99 30.43
N PRO A 78 33.93 5.29 30.66
CA PRO A 78 34.06 5.80 32.02
C PRO A 78 32.68 5.85 32.69
N ALA A 79 32.50 4.98 33.68
CA ALA A 79 31.49 5.13 34.71
C ALA A 79 31.83 6.36 35.57
N ALA A 80 30.97 7.37 35.56
CA ALA A 80 30.98 8.43 36.55
C ALA A 80 29.54 8.71 36.96
N ALA A 81 29.21 8.17 38.13
CA ALA A 81 28.06 8.56 38.93
C ALA A 81 28.16 10.04 39.32
N GLN A 82 27.05 10.76 39.18
CA GLN A 82 26.74 11.91 40.03
C GLN A 82 25.25 11.78 40.41
N PRO A 83 24.91 11.75 41.71
CA PRO A 83 23.53 11.66 42.17
C PRO A 83 22.85 13.02 42.06
N VAL A 84 21.64 13.03 41.47
CA VAL A 84 20.71 14.16 41.52
C VAL A 84 20.09 14.24 42.92
N PRO A 85 20.19 15.36 43.66
CA PRO A 85 19.42 15.54 44.88
C PRO A 85 18.00 15.99 44.53
N ALA A 86 17.03 15.23 45.01
CA ALA A 86 15.63 15.61 45.08
C ALA A 86 15.41 16.63 46.21
N THR A 87 14.70 17.71 45.93
CA THR A 87 13.97 18.50 46.95
C THR A 87 12.74 19.16 46.33
N PRO A 88 11.53 19.02 46.93
CA PRO A 88 10.34 19.79 46.61
C PRO A 88 10.23 21.05 47.50
N PRO A 89 9.40 22.03 47.10
CA PRO A 89 8.34 22.52 48.01
C PRO A 89 7.01 22.69 47.23
N THR A 90 5.89 22.14 47.66
CA THR A 90 5.01 22.56 48.77
C THR A 90 4.61 24.03 48.74
N GLY A 91 3.38 24.27 48.26
CA GLY A 91 2.38 25.01 49.03
C GLY A 91 2.16 26.49 48.71
N ALA A 92 0.86 26.83 48.68
CA ALA A 92 0.25 28.16 48.84
C ALA A 92 0.38 29.11 47.63
N GLN A 93 -0.63 29.88 47.23
CA GLN A 93 -1.97 30.10 47.75
C GLN A 93 -2.77 30.83 46.66
N GLN A 94 -4.01 30.38 46.48
CA GLN A 94 -5.07 31.15 45.83
C GLN A 94 -5.27 32.48 46.56
N GLN A 95 -5.23 33.59 45.84
CA GLN A 95 -5.78 34.87 46.32
C GLN A 95 -6.73 35.44 45.27
N ARG A 96 -8.03 35.27 45.56
CA ARG A 96 -9.15 36.08 45.09
C ARG A 96 -9.24 37.32 46.01
N PRO A 97 -9.62 38.49 45.48
CA PRO A 97 -10.69 39.24 46.15
C PRO A 97 -11.65 39.88 45.11
N PRO A 98 -12.64 40.73 45.48
CA PRO A 98 -13.99 40.28 45.78
C PRO A 98 -15.07 40.87 44.85
N ASN A 99 -16.28 40.33 44.99
CA ASN A 99 -17.53 40.76 44.37
C ASN A 99 -17.75 42.28 44.42
N GLY A 100 -18.11 42.85 43.27
CA GLY A 100 -18.80 44.13 43.12
C GLY A 100 -20.15 43.91 42.42
N THR A 101 -21.22 43.99 43.22
CA THR A 101 -22.59 44.45 42.90
C THR A 101 -23.21 44.18 41.52
N ALA A 102 -24.27 43.39 41.58
CA ALA A 102 -25.29 43.21 40.55
C ALA A 102 -26.02 44.52 40.19
N VAL A 103 -26.37 44.64 38.91
CA VAL A 103 -27.47 45.48 38.41
C VAL A 103 -28.27 44.62 37.41
N PRO A 104 -29.60 44.50 37.52
CA PRO A 104 -30.42 43.79 36.54
C PRO A 104 -31.00 44.78 35.52
N SER A 105 -30.93 44.48 34.22
CA SER A 105 -31.92 45.05 33.29
C SER A 105 -32.00 44.31 31.95
N ALA A 106 -33.26 44.02 31.61
CA ALA A 106 -33.84 43.91 30.28
C ALA A 106 -33.41 42.75 29.37
N ALA A 107 -34.14 41.65 29.54
CA ALA A 107 -34.44 40.72 28.46
C ALA A 107 -35.13 41.44 27.30
N THR A 108 -34.54 41.37 26.11
CA THR A 108 -35.27 41.45 24.84
C THR A 108 -35.09 40.12 24.14
N GLY A 109 -36.13 39.29 24.19
CA GLY A 109 -36.18 38.01 23.49
C GLY A 109 -36.37 38.25 22.00
N ALA A 110 -35.32 38.04 21.22
CA ALA A 110 -35.42 37.69 19.81
C ALA A 110 -35.23 36.16 19.71
N PRO A 111 -36.03 35.42 18.93
CA PRO A 111 -35.80 34.01 18.72
C PRO A 111 -34.57 33.89 17.81
N THR A 112 -33.39 33.75 18.40
CA THR A 112 -32.24 33.23 17.67
C THR A 112 -32.62 31.83 17.24
N ALA A 113 -32.95 31.69 15.95
CA ALA A 113 -32.97 30.42 15.27
C ALA A 113 -31.71 29.69 15.71
N SER A 114 -31.92 28.62 16.50
CA SER A 114 -30.87 27.74 16.97
C SER A 114 -30.22 27.18 15.71
N ALA A 115 -29.14 27.84 15.29
CA ALA A 115 -28.27 27.38 14.24
C ALA A 115 -27.73 26.05 14.77
N ARG A 116 -28.41 24.96 14.38
CA ARG A 116 -27.91 23.61 14.55
C ARG A 116 -26.55 23.62 13.91
N THR A 117 -25.51 23.69 14.72
CA THR A 117 -24.15 23.44 14.27
C THR A 117 -24.19 22.05 13.64
N PRO A 118 -23.89 21.92 12.34
CA PRO A 118 -23.92 20.61 11.71
C PRO A 118 -22.96 19.71 12.47
N LYS A 119 -23.46 18.55 12.90
CA LYS A 119 -22.66 17.51 13.55
C LYS A 119 -21.43 17.25 12.67
N PRO A 120 -20.22 17.12 13.25
CA PRO A 120 -19.03 16.82 12.45
C PRO A 120 -19.30 15.56 11.62
N LEU A 121 -19.14 15.70 10.30
CA LEU A 121 -19.32 14.62 9.34
C LEU A 121 -18.38 13.45 9.68
N ARG A 122 -18.84 12.22 9.46
CA ARG A 122 -17.97 11.05 9.62
C ARG A 122 -16.83 11.12 8.59
N ALA A 123 -15.67 10.55 8.92
CA ALA A 123 -14.49 10.60 8.03
C ALA A 123 -14.80 10.10 6.60
N GLU A 124 -15.60 9.04 6.47
CA GLU A 124 -16.06 8.50 5.18
C GLU A 124 -16.92 9.50 4.39
N GLU A 125 -17.80 10.24 5.07
CA GLU A 125 -18.64 11.28 4.45
C GLU A 125 -17.79 12.47 3.99
N GLN A 126 -16.77 12.84 4.77
CA GLN A 126 -15.82 13.89 4.41
C GLN A 126 -15.00 13.49 3.17
N ILE A 127 -14.53 12.24 3.10
CA ILE A 127 -13.84 11.70 1.93
C ILE A 127 -14.76 11.75 0.71
N ALA A 128 -16.01 11.32 0.84
CA ALA A 128 -16.98 11.33 -0.27
C ALA A 128 -17.23 12.76 -0.79
N GLN A 129 -17.40 13.74 0.10
CA GLN A 129 -17.61 15.14 -0.28
C GLN A 129 -16.39 15.74 -0.98
N LEU A 130 -15.18 15.51 -0.46
CA LEU A 130 -13.96 15.99 -1.09
C LEU A 130 -13.71 15.32 -2.45
N ALA A 131 -14.04 14.04 -2.58
CA ALA A 131 -13.97 13.34 -3.87
C ALA A 131 -14.96 13.92 -4.89
N ASP A 132 -16.17 14.29 -4.47
CA ASP A 132 -17.13 14.95 -5.34
C ASP A 132 -16.67 16.36 -5.75
N GLN A 133 -16.00 17.10 -4.85
CA GLN A 133 -15.37 18.38 -5.18
C GLN A 133 -14.21 18.19 -6.18
N LEU A 134 -13.39 17.14 -6.00
CA LEU A 134 -12.29 16.81 -6.90
C LEU A 134 -12.80 16.56 -8.33
N ALA A 135 -13.92 15.85 -8.48
CA ALA A 135 -14.54 15.61 -9.79
C ALA A 135 -15.02 16.90 -10.48
N HIS A 136 -15.25 17.98 -9.74
CA HIS A 136 -15.66 19.29 -10.29
C HIS A 136 -14.53 20.33 -10.32
N ALA A 137 -13.30 19.94 -9.95
CA ALA A 137 -12.16 20.84 -9.92
C ALA A 137 -11.85 21.37 -11.33
N LYS A 138 -11.67 22.68 -11.45
CA LYS A 138 -11.44 23.35 -12.76
C LYS A 138 -9.98 23.64 -13.03
N THR A 139 -9.16 23.61 -11.98
CA THR A 139 -7.73 23.93 -12.07
C THR A 139 -6.90 22.77 -11.54
N PRO A 140 -5.72 22.51 -12.13
CA PRO A 140 -4.81 21.47 -11.61
C PRO A 140 -4.36 21.72 -10.17
N GLU A 141 -4.18 22.98 -9.79
CA GLU A 141 -3.78 23.36 -8.44
C GLU A 141 -4.87 23.06 -7.40
N GLU A 142 -6.13 23.32 -7.73
CA GLU A 142 -7.27 22.95 -6.89
C GLU A 142 -7.39 21.43 -6.76
N ALA A 143 -7.28 20.69 -7.88
CA ALA A 143 -7.31 19.23 -7.86
C ALA A 143 -6.19 18.66 -6.98
N HIS A 144 -4.96 19.18 -7.10
CA HIS A 144 -3.83 18.73 -6.29
C HIS A 144 -4.04 19.00 -4.79
N ARG A 145 -4.59 20.17 -4.43
CA ARG A 145 -4.92 20.49 -3.04
C ARG A 145 -5.99 19.54 -2.47
N LEU A 146 -7.05 19.28 -3.24
CA LEU A 146 -8.13 18.37 -2.83
C LEU A 146 -7.63 16.93 -2.70
N GLU A 147 -6.80 16.45 -3.63
CA GLU A 147 -6.14 15.16 -3.52
C GLU A 147 -5.27 15.07 -2.27
N GLY A 148 -4.46 16.10 -1.98
CA GLY A 148 -3.68 16.14 -0.75
C GLY A 148 -4.54 16.03 0.51
N MET A 149 -5.67 16.74 0.56
CA MET A 149 -6.62 16.64 1.66
C MET A 149 -7.24 15.23 1.77
N LEU A 150 -7.65 14.64 0.64
CA LEU A 150 -8.16 13.27 0.60
C LEU A 150 -7.15 12.25 1.11
N GLU A 151 -5.89 12.37 0.69
CA GLU A 151 -4.82 11.48 1.13
C GLU A 151 -4.58 11.58 2.64
N THR A 152 -4.63 12.79 3.21
CA THR A 152 -4.50 12.95 4.67
C THR A 152 -5.66 12.29 5.43
N LEU A 153 -6.89 12.38 4.92
CA LEU A 153 -8.06 11.74 5.55
C LEU A 153 -8.05 10.22 5.38
N ARG A 154 -7.65 9.71 4.21
CA ARG A 154 -7.52 8.26 3.97
C ARG A 154 -6.44 7.62 4.84
N ALA A 155 -5.34 8.34 5.07
CA ALA A 155 -4.26 7.92 5.96
C ALA A 155 -4.56 8.20 7.44
N ALA A 156 -5.65 8.90 7.76
CA ALA A 156 -6.02 9.18 9.14
C ALA A 156 -6.41 7.89 9.87
N ASN A 157 -6.13 7.84 11.18
CA ASN A 157 -6.43 6.70 12.05
C ASN A 157 -5.72 5.39 11.67
N LEU A 158 -4.59 5.47 10.95
CA LEU A 158 -3.63 4.38 10.94
C LEU A 158 -2.96 4.29 12.32
N THR A 159 -2.84 3.09 12.84
CA THR A 159 -2.18 2.85 14.13
C THR A 159 -0.69 3.17 14.01
N PRO A 160 -0.01 3.59 15.10
CA PRO A 160 1.44 3.84 15.06
C PRO A 160 2.24 2.65 14.53
N THR A 161 1.87 1.43 14.91
CA THR A 161 2.51 0.20 14.41
C THR A 161 2.31 0.02 12.91
N THR A 162 1.10 0.27 12.39
CA THR A 162 0.82 0.17 10.95
C THR A 162 1.59 1.23 10.16
N HIS A 163 1.70 2.45 10.69
CA HIS A 163 2.55 3.48 10.10
C HIS A 163 4.03 3.07 10.05
N LEU A 164 4.55 2.46 11.12
CA LEU A 164 5.93 1.96 11.15
C LEU A 164 6.16 0.85 10.11
N LEU A 165 5.19 -0.06 9.93
CA LEU A 165 5.27 -1.11 8.91
C LEU A 165 5.24 -0.53 7.49
N LEU A 166 4.40 0.47 7.23
CA LEU A 166 4.39 1.19 5.95
C LEU A 166 5.73 1.87 5.67
N ARG A 167 6.28 2.60 6.64
CA ARG A 167 7.62 3.23 6.53
C ARG A 167 8.73 2.22 6.29
N ARG A 168 8.64 1.05 6.95
CA ARG A 168 9.58 -0.05 6.73
C ARG A 168 9.47 -0.57 5.30
N ALA A 169 8.27 -0.80 4.78
CA ALA A 169 8.05 -1.25 3.41
C ALA A 169 8.62 -0.25 2.38
N GLU A 170 8.35 1.05 2.56
CA GLU A 170 8.93 2.12 1.73
C GLU A 170 10.46 2.08 1.74
N LYS A 171 11.06 1.91 2.93
CA LYS A 171 12.52 1.81 3.08
C LYS A 171 13.08 0.54 2.45
N ASP A 172 12.39 -0.59 2.55
CA ASP A 172 12.83 -1.85 1.96
C ASP A 172 12.80 -1.78 0.42
N VAL A 173 11.79 -1.15 -0.17
CA VAL A 173 11.80 -0.81 -1.62
C VAL A 173 12.98 0.08 -1.98
N ALA A 174 13.25 1.14 -1.22
CA ALA A 174 14.38 2.03 -1.48
C ALA A 174 15.74 1.31 -1.39
N ASN A 175 15.82 0.24 -0.59
CA ASN A 175 17.00 -0.61 -0.46
C ASN A 175 17.04 -1.76 -1.48
N ASN A 176 16.18 -1.73 -2.51
CA ASN A 176 16.06 -2.76 -3.53
C ASN A 176 15.68 -4.14 -2.97
N LYS A 177 14.84 -4.17 -1.93
CA LYS A 177 14.30 -5.38 -1.27
C LYS A 177 12.77 -5.39 -1.32
N PRO A 178 12.16 -5.48 -2.52
CA PRO A 178 10.72 -5.37 -2.65
C PRO A 178 9.95 -6.53 -2.00
N ASP A 179 10.52 -7.73 -1.92
CA ASP A 179 9.86 -8.87 -1.25
C ASP A 179 9.65 -8.60 0.25
N ASN A 180 10.66 -8.05 0.93
CA ASN A 180 10.53 -7.64 2.34
C ASN A 180 9.46 -6.57 2.53
N ALA A 181 9.28 -5.68 1.55
CA ALA A 181 8.25 -4.65 1.59
C ALA A 181 6.85 -5.26 1.44
N VAL A 182 6.69 -6.27 0.59
CA VAL A 182 5.42 -7.02 0.47
C VAL A 182 5.10 -7.74 1.78
N ASP A 183 6.07 -8.35 2.46
CA ASP A 183 5.88 -8.99 3.76
C ASP A 183 5.45 -7.98 4.84
N ALA A 184 6.12 -6.83 4.92
CA ALA A 184 5.75 -5.77 5.87
C ALA A 184 4.34 -5.22 5.60
N MET A 185 3.91 -5.15 4.34
CA MET A 185 2.54 -4.77 3.99
C MET A 185 1.52 -5.86 4.33
N ALA A 186 1.87 -7.14 4.23
CA ALA A 186 1.00 -8.22 4.68
C ALA A 186 0.75 -8.14 6.19
N ASP A 187 1.78 -7.84 6.99
CA ASP A 187 1.63 -7.58 8.43
C ASP A 187 0.75 -6.35 8.70
N ALA A 188 0.94 -5.25 7.95
CA ALA A 188 0.13 -4.04 8.09
C ALA A 188 -1.35 -4.29 7.79
N LEU A 189 -1.64 -5.06 6.74
CA LEU A 189 -3.00 -5.46 6.36
C LEU A 189 -3.64 -6.40 7.37
N ALA A 190 -2.85 -7.25 8.05
CA ALA A 190 -3.35 -8.09 9.14
C ALA A 190 -3.79 -7.25 10.35
N LEU A 191 -3.16 -6.09 10.58
CA LEU A 191 -3.53 -5.17 11.66
C LEU A 191 -4.77 -4.33 11.34
N GLN A 192 -4.89 -3.83 10.10
CA GLN A 192 -5.98 -2.93 9.69
C GLN A 192 -6.53 -3.29 8.29
N PRO A 193 -7.26 -4.41 8.15
CA PRO A 193 -7.74 -4.90 6.85
C PRO A 193 -8.87 -4.06 6.24
N ASP A 194 -9.46 -3.14 7.01
CA ASP A 194 -10.52 -2.22 6.62
C ASP A 194 -10.00 -1.01 5.83
N LYS A 195 -8.70 -0.69 5.94
CA LYS A 195 -8.12 0.52 5.38
C LYS A 195 -7.78 0.37 3.90
N ALA A 196 -8.56 1.01 3.02
CA ALA A 196 -8.34 1.02 1.57
C ALA A 196 -6.93 1.46 1.18
N ILE A 197 -6.38 2.47 1.88
CA ILE A 197 -5.03 3.01 1.65
C ILE A 197 -3.94 1.94 1.76
N LEU A 198 -4.07 0.99 2.70
CA LEU A 198 -3.06 -0.07 2.89
C LEU A 198 -3.10 -1.09 1.76
N TRP A 199 -4.29 -1.39 1.23
CA TRP A 199 -4.42 -2.25 0.05
C TRP A 199 -3.78 -1.61 -1.18
N ARG A 200 -3.97 -0.30 -1.38
CA ARG A 200 -3.26 0.44 -2.44
C ARG A 200 -1.75 0.43 -2.24
N SER A 201 -1.26 0.73 -1.03
CA SER A 201 0.16 0.69 -0.72
C SER A 201 0.76 -0.70 -0.94
N SER A 202 0.03 -1.77 -0.57
CA SER A 202 0.45 -3.16 -0.82
C SER A 202 0.58 -3.44 -2.32
N ALA A 203 -0.41 -3.02 -3.11
CA ALA A 203 -0.34 -3.15 -4.56
C ALA A 203 0.86 -2.39 -5.17
N GLN A 204 1.18 -1.20 -4.63
CA GLN A 204 2.37 -0.46 -5.05
C GLN A 204 3.66 -1.23 -4.75
N MET A 205 3.78 -1.84 -3.56
CA MET A 205 4.94 -2.67 -3.22
C MET A 205 5.04 -3.90 -4.13
N ARG A 206 3.91 -4.57 -4.41
CA ARG A 206 3.85 -5.72 -5.33
C ARG A 206 4.18 -5.37 -6.76
N LEU A 207 3.74 -4.21 -7.26
CA LEU A 207 4.12 -3.70 -8.58
C LEU A 207 5.64 -3.57 -8.69
N VAL A 208 6.29 -3.02 -7.66
CA VAL A 208 7.77 -2.91 -7.61
C VAL A 208 8.44 -4.29 -7.50
N ALA A 209 7.83 -5.23 -6.79
CA ALA A 209 8.28 -6.63 -6.73
C ALA A 209 8.07 -7.40 -8.04
N GLY A 210 7.32 -6.83 -9.01
CA GLY A 210 6.96 -7.51 -10.26
C GLY A 210 5.77 -8.48 -10.14
N ASP A 211 5.13 -8.56 -8.97
CA ASP A 211 3.90 -9.34 -8.77
C ASP A 211 2.67 -8.55 -9.25
N LEU A 212 2.51 -8.48 -10.57
CA LEU A 212 1.45 -7.71 -11.21
C LEU A 212 0.05 -8.26 -10.89
N ASN A 213 -0.10 -9.58 -10.83
CA ASN A 213 -1.39 -10.22 -10.54
C ASN A 213 -1.82 -9.98 -9.09
N GLY A 214 -0.87 -10.06 -8.15
CA GLY A 214 -1.13 -9.70 -6.76
C GLY A 214 -1.46 -8.21 -6.61
N ALA A 215 -0.78 -7.32 -7.34
CA ALA A 215 -1.07 -5.89 -7.33
C ALA A 215 -2.51 -5.59 -7.81
N VAL A 216 -2.99 -6.22 -8.89
CA VAL A 216 -4.38 -6.08 -9.36
C VAL A 216 -5.38 -6.56 -8.31
N LYS A 217 -5.10 -7.68 -7.63
CA LYS A 217 -5.96 -8.22 -6.56
C LYS A 217 -6.05 -7.26 -5.38
N ASP A 218 -4.92 -6.71 -4.94
CA ASP A 218 -4.87 -5.76 -3.84
C ASP A 218 -5.58 -4.45 -4.22
N LEU A 219 -5.43 -3.97 -5.45
CA LEU A 219 -6.18 -2.81 -5.97
C LEU A 219 -7.67 -3.07 -6.04
N GLY A 220 -8.10 -4.26 -6.47
CA GLY A 220 -9.52 -4.64 -6.40
C GLY A 220 -10.07 -4.57 -4.98
N SER A 221 -9.26 -4.96 -3.99
CA SER A 221 -9.62 -4.86 -2.57
C SER A 221 -9.64 -3.41 -2.06
N ALA A 222 -8.74 -2.56 -2.54
CA ALA A 222 -8.73 -1.13 -2.26
C ALA A 222 -9.99 -0.45 -2.81
N LEU A 223 -10.30 -0.69 -4.09
CA LEU A 223 -11.43 -0.08 -4.81
C LEU A 223 -12.80 -0.58 -4.35
N GLN A 224 -12.89 -1.79 -3.78
CA GLN A 224 -14.10 -2.25 -3.11
C GLN A 224 -14.41 -1.44 -1.83
N ARG A 225 -13.38 -0.92 -1.17
CA ARG A 225 -13.51 -0.15 0.08
C ARG A 225 -13.64 1.34 -0.19
N ASP A 226 -12.87 1.87 -1.13
CA ASP A 226 -12.96 3.24 -1.62
C ASP A 226 -13.02 3.28 -3.15
N PRO A 227 -14.23 3.23 -3.75
CA PRO A 227 -14.40 3.29 -5.19
C PRO A 227 -14.02 4.64 -5.81
N LYS A 228 -13.94 5.71 -5.00
CA LYS A 228 -13.66 7.08 -5.44
C LYS A 228 -12.19 7.46 -5.25
N ASP A 229 -11.30 6.48 -5.05
CA ASP A 229 -9.86 6.72 -5.01
C ASP A 229 -9.24 6.78 -6.41
N SER A 230 -9.09 8.00 -6.93
CA SER A 230 -8.43 8.28 -8.21
C SER A 230 -7.00 7.72 -8.27
N GLN A 231 -6.28 7.68 -7.14
CA GLN A 231 -4.92 7.17 -7.07
C GLN A 231 -4.88 5.64 -7.20
N SER A 232 -5.87 4.94 -6.62
CA SER A 232 -6.03 3.49 -6.82
C SER A 232 -6.34 3.15 -8.28
N TRP A 233 -7.23 3.90 -8.94
CA TRP A 233 -7.51 3.71 -10.37
C TRP A 233 -6.30 4.01 -11.26
N SER A 234 -5.53 5.05 -10.94
CA SER A 234 -4.30 5.42 -11.65
C SER A 234 -3.21 4.33 -11.51
N LEU A 235 -3.06 3.80 -10.31
CA LEU A 235 -2.15 2.69 -10.07
C LEU A 235 -2.61 1.42 -10.80
N LEU A 236 -3.92 1.14 -10.84
CA LEU A 236 -4.45 0.02 -11.63
C LEU A 236 -4.15 0.18 -13.12
N ALA A 237 -4.36 1.37 -13.68
CA ALA A 237 -3.99 1.64 -15.08
C ALA A 237 -2.50 1.32 -15.32
N THR A 238 -1.63 1.77 -14.42
CA THR A 238 -0.18 1.50 -14.51
C THR A 238 0.13 0.01 -14.40
N VAL A 239 -0.47 -0.71 -13.45
CA VAL A 239 -0.27 -2.16 -13.30
C VAL A 239 -0.72 -2.91 -14.56
N GLU A 240 -1.86 -2.54 -15.14
CA GLU A 240 -2.36 -3.16 -16.37
C GLU A 240 -1.47 -2.84 -17.59
N GLU A 241 -0.88 -1.64 -17.66
CA GLU A 241 0.14 -1.33 -18.66
C GLU A 241 1.35 -2.27 -18.53
N HIS A 242 1.82 -2.52 -17.30
CA HIS A 242 2.91 -3.48 -17.06
C HIS A 242 2.53 -4.92 -17.40
N ARG A 243 1.24 -5.26 -17.34
CA ARG A 243 0.70 -6.57 -17.78
C ARG A 243 0.50 -6.65 -19.30
N ASN A 244 0.76 -5.56 -20.04
CA ASN A 244 0.45 -5.40 -21.45
C ASN A 244 -1.05 -5.52 -21.78
N ASP A 245 -1.94 -5.26 -20.82
CA ASP A 245 -3.38 -5.19 -21.04
C ASP A 245 -3.81 -3.73 -21.29
N GLY A 246 -3.56 -3.27 -22.52
CA GLY A 246 -3.91 -1.91 -22.97
C GLY A 246 -5.40 -1.57 -22.77
N PRO A 247 -6.36 -2.43 -23.17
CA PRO A 247 -7.78 -2.19 -22.94
C PRO A 247 -8.16 -2.03 -21.46
N ALA A 248 -7.64 -2.88 -20.56
CA ALA A 248 -7.89 -2.74 -19.13
C ALA A 248 -7.28 -1.45 -18.56
N ALA A 249 -6.05 -1.13 -18.97
CA ALA A 249 -5.38 0.10 -18.57
C ALA A 249 -6.14 1.36 -19.00
N LEU A 250 -6.63 1.39 -20.24
CA LEU A 250 -7.45 2.49 -20.77
C LEU A 250 -8.73 2.67 -19.95
N LYS A 251 -9.43 1.58 -19.64
CA LYS A 251 -10.66 1.62 -18.84
C LYS A 251 -10.40 2.14 -17.42
N ALA A 252 -9.31 1.73 -16.79
CA ALA A 252 -8.91 2.23 -15.48
C ALA A 252 -8.58 3.73 -15.53
N TRP A 253 -7.87 4.18 -16.58
CA TRP A 253 -7.55 5.60 -16.77
C TRP A 253 -8.78 6.47 -17.03
N GLN A 254 -9.77 5.96 -17.78
CA GLN A 254 -11.05 6.65 -17.94
C GLN A 254 -11.73 6.91 -16.60
N LYS A 255 -11.68 5.95 -15.66
CA LYS A 255 -12.16 6.16 -14.28
C LYS A 255 -11.37 7.23 -13.53
N VAL A 256 -10.06 7.34 -13.75
CA VAL A 256 -9.27 8.44 -13.19
C VAL A 256 -9.81 9.79 -13.68
N LEU A 257 -10.10 9.93 -14.97
CA LEU A 257 -10.60 11.18 -15.54
C LEU A 257 -12.04 11.51 -15.12
N GLU A 258 -12.87 10.51 -14.86
CA GLU A 258 -14.19 10.71 -14.25
C GLU A 258 -14.09 11.28 -12.83
N LEU A 259 -13.10 10.83 -12.04
CA LEU A 259 -12.92 11.22 -10.63
C LEU A 259 -12.06 12.49 -10.46
N ASN A 260 -11.08 12.69 -11.33
CA ASN A 260 -10.19 13.84 -11.37
C ASN A 260 -9.96 14.23 -12.85
N PRO A 261 -10.82 15.09 -13.41
CA PRO A 261 -10.67 15.58 -14.78
C PRO A 261 -9.36 16.32 -15.05
N MET A 262 -8.71 16.84 -13.99
CA MET A 262 -7.46 17.58 -14.10
C MET A 262 -6.21 16.69 -14.07
N ALA A 263 -6.35 15.38 -13.84
CA ALA A 263 -5.24 14.43 -13.81
C ALA A 263 -4.50 14.33 -15.17
N ASP A 264 -5.22 14.54 -16.27
CA ASP A 264 -4.67 14.55 -17.63
C ASP A 264 -5.23 15.71 -18.45
N LYS A 265 -4.93 16.94 -18.03
CA LYS A 265 -5.49 18.15 -18.67
C LYS A 265 -5.37 18.16 -20.21
N ASN A 266 -4.29 17.60 -20.75
CA ASN A 266 -4.02 17.57 -22.18
C ASN A 266 -4.40 16.24 -22.85
N HIS A 267 -5.06 15.32 -22.13
CA HIS A 267 -5.46 13.98 -22.58
C HIS A 267 -4.29 13.12 -23.13
N LYS A 268 -3.04 13.50 -22.82
CA LYS A 268 -1.86 12.86 -23.40
C LYS A 268 -1.73 11.40 -22.97
N ARG A 269 -2.07 11.12 -21.71
CA ARG A 269 -2.01 9.75 -21.19
C ARG A 269 -3.19 8.93 -21.68
N LEU A 270 -4.37 9.53 -21.81
CA LEU A 270 -5.53 8.89 -22.42
C LEU A 270 -5.23 8.45 -23.86
N ASP A 271 -4.70 9.34 -24.68
CA ASP A 271 -4.36 9.06 -26.08
C ASP A 271 -3.29 7.98 -26.19
N ALA A 272 -2.24 8.06 -25.35
CA ALA A 272 -1.19 7.03 -25.31
C ALA A 272 -1.74 5.64 -24.95
N LEU A 273 -2.67 5.57 -23.99
CA LEU A 273 -3.33 4.31 -23.62
C LEU A 273 -4.27 3.81 -24.72
N HIS A 274 -4.97 4.71 -25.41
CA HIS A 274 -5.81 4.33 -26.54
C HIS A 274 -4.98 3.71 -27.67
N ILE A 275 -3.84 4.30 -28.00
CA ILE A 275 -2.91 3.75 -29.00
C ILE A 275 -2.39 2.37 -28.56
N LYS A 276 -2.04 2.20 -27.28
CA LYS A 276 -1.63 0.88 -26.76
C LYS A 276 -2.75 -0.16 -26.81
N ALA A 277 -4.01 0.26 -26.61
CA ALA A 277 -5.15 -0.64 -26.61
C ALA A 277 -5.58 -1.08 -28.01
N PHE A 278 -5.55 -0.18 -29.00
CA PHE A 278 -6.17 -0.40 -30.32
C PHE A 278 -5.26 -0.13 -31.52
N GLY A 279 -4.04 0.36 -31.31
CA GLY A 279 -3.18 0.88 -32.38
C GLY A 279 -3.44 2.36 -32.70
N GLN A 280 -2.67 2.93 -33.63
CA GLN A 280 -2.90 4.31 -34.06
C GLN A 280 -4.16 4.40 -34.93
N PRO A 281 -5.03 5.41 -34.72
CA PRO A 281 -6.08 5.70 -35.68
C PRO A 281 -5.41 6.17 -36.98
N THR A 282 -5.64 5.43 -38.07
CA THR A 282 -5.17 5.73 -39.43
C THR A 282 -5.87 6.94 -40.01
#